data_AF-D6WV76-F1
#
_entry.id   AF-D6WV76-F1
#
_cell.length_a   1.000
_cell.length_b   1.000
_cell.length_c   1.000
_cell.angle_alpha   90.00
_cell.angle_beta   90.00
_cell.angle_gamma   90.00
#
_symmetry.space_group_name_H-M   'P 1'
#
loop_
_entity.id
_entity.type
_entity.pdbx_description
1 polymer ?
#
loop_
_entity_poly.entity_id
_entity_poly.type
_entity_poly.pdbx_seq_one_letter_code
_entity_poly.pdbx_strand_id
1 'polypeptide(L)'
;MKKPTRKAGHRRIRHVRSRDHVTEMLKLCLQKVCELQADLERSEEVHDPEAAGYAACAMETIRFLSSQGLPPDHPIVKGLTEKLLQDRE
;
A
#
# COMPACT_ATOMS: atom_id res chain seq x y z
N MET A 1 15.93 -23.20 66.72
CA MET A 1 15.79 -23.83 65.37
C MET A 1 15.24 -22.79 64.40
N LYS A 2 15.86 -22.63 63.21
CA LYS A 2 15.42 -21.79 62.07
C LYS A 2 14.23 -22.49 61.34
N LYS A 3 13.29 -21.90 60.59
CA LYS A 3 13.22 -20.74 59.67
C LYS A 3 11.74 -20.33 59.44
N PRO A 4 11.42 -19.11 58.98
CA PRO A 4 10.15 -18.81 58.31
C PRO A 4 10.30 -18.94 56.78
N THR A 5 9.40 -19.64 56.09
CA THR A 5 9.34 -19.65 54.62
C THR A 5 7.92 -19.36 54.12
N ARG A 6 7.67 -18.10 53.78
CA ARG A 6 6.54 -17.68 52.94
C ARG A 6 7.08 -16.73 51.88
N LYS A 7 7.17 -17.16 50.61
CA LYS A 7 7.38 -16.30 49.42
C LYS A 7 7.37 -17.12 48.10
N ALA A 8 6.28 -17.83 47.80
CA ALA A 8 6.13 -18.53 46.51
C ALA A 8 4.91 -18.07 45.67
N GLY A 9 3.89 -17.46 46.29
CA GLY A 9 2.64 -17.10 45.60
C GLY A 9 2.69 -15.85 44.72
N HIS A 10 3.58 -14.89 44.99
CA HIS A 10 3.59 -13.60 44.28
C HIS A 10 4.22 -13.64 42.88
N ARG A 11 5.14 -14.58 42.60
CA ARG A 11 5.82 -14.62 41.29
C ARG A 11 4.92 -15.14 40.15
N ARG A 12 4.05 -16.12 40.43
CA ARG A 12 3.17 -16.71 39.40
C ARG A 12 2.10 -15.72 38.92
N ILE A 13 1.46 -15.00 39.83
CA ILE A 13 0.41 -14.02 39.50
C ILE A 13 0.97 -12.87 38.64
N ARG A 14 2.21 -12.43 38.94
CA ARG A 14 2.88 -11.38 38.17
C ARG A 14 3.22 -11.85 36.74
N HIS A 15 3.61 -13.10 36.55
CA HIS A 15 3.87 -13.66 35.21
C HIS A 15 2.61 -13.82 34.37
N VAL A 16 1.48 -14.22 34.97
CA VAL A 16 0.19 -14.31 34.26
C VAL A 16 -0.25 -12.92 33.80
N ARG A 17 -0.26 -11.93 34.70
CA ARG A 17 -0.58 -10.52 34.33
C ARG A 17 0.35 -9.93 33.28
N SER A 18 1.64 -10.24 33.35
CA SER A 18 2.61 -9.81 32.33
C SER A 18 2.36 -10.48 30.97
N ARG A 19 1.96 -11.75 30.97
CA ARG A 19 1.60 -12.49 29.74
C ARG A 19 0.30 -11.97 29.14
N ASP A 20 -0.66 -11.60 29.97
CA ASP A 20 -1.92 -10.97 29.55
C ASP A 20 -1.65 -9.61 28.91
N HIS A 21 -0.78 -8.79 29.53
CA HIS A 21 -0.38 -7.50 28.97
C HIS A 21 0.37 -7.62 27.63
N VAL A 22 1.33 -8.56 27.53
CA VAL A 22 2.01 -8.82 26.25
C VAL A 22 1.02 -9.29 25.19
N THR A 23 0.06 -10.13 25.56
CA THR A 23 -0.99 -10.61 24.64
C THR A 23 -1.88 -9.46 24.17
N GLU A 24 -2.23 -8.52 25.06
CA GLU A 24 -2.98 -7.32 24.73
C GLU A 24 -2.20 -6.40 23.77
N MET A 25 -0.91 -6.18 24.04
CA MET A 25 -0.04 -5.42 23.14
C MET A 25 0.06 -6.05 21.76
N LEU A 26 0.18 -7.38 21.67
CA LEU A 26 0.20 -8.10 20.40
C LEU A 26 -1.11 -7.94 19.62
N LYS A 27 -2.26 -7.95 20.32
CA LYS A 27 -3.56 -7.69 19.69
C LYS A 27 -3.66 -6.28 19.14
N LEU A 28 -3.20 -5.28 19.89
CA LEU A 28 -3.17 -3.89 19.45
C LEU A 28 -2.24 -3.69 18.25
N CYS A 29 -1.06 -4.33 18.27
CA CYS A 29 -0.13 -4.32 17.13
C CYS A 29 -0.77 -4.95 15.89
N LEU A 30 -1.40 -6.13 16.04
CA LEU A 30 -2.06 -6.81 14.93
C LEU A 30 -3.21 -5.98 14.35
N GLN A 31 -4.05 -5.39 15.22
CA GLN A 31 -5.12 -4.50 14.79
C GLN A 31 -4.55 -3.33 13.99
N LYS A 32 -3.46 -2.70 14.45
CA LYS A 32 -2.86 -1.59 13.73
C LYS A 32 -2.27 -2.00 12.39
N VAL A 33 -1.66 -3.19 12.29
CA VAL A 33 -1.18 -3.75 11.02
C VAL A 33 -2.33 -3.94 10.05
N CYS A 34 -3.46 -4.51 10.49
CA CYS A 34 -4.62 -4.71 9.63
C CYS A 34 -5.23 -3.38 9.16
N GLU A 35 -5.31 -2.36 10.03
CA GLU A 35 -5.74 -1.01 9.65
C GLU A 35 -4.83 -0.42 8.57
N LEU A 36 -3.50 -0.49 8.77
CA LEU A 36 -2.52 0.02 7.81
C LEU A 36 -2.57 -0.74 6.48
N GLN A 37 -2.79 -2.05 6.50
CA GLN A 37 -2.98 -2.85 5.29
C GLN A 37 -4.24 -2.44 4.54
N ALA A 38 -5.36 -2.24 5.24
CA ALA A 38 -6.60 -1.78 4.61
C ALA A 38 -6.48 -0.36 4.04
N ASP A 39 -5.74 0.53 4.70
CA ASP A 39 -5.47 1.87 4.18
C ASP A 39 -4.54 1.82 2.95
N LEU A 40 -3.54 0.94 2.97
CA LEU A 40 -2.68 0.68 1.81
C LEU A 40 -3.49 0.13 0.64
N GLU A 41 -4.29 -0.92 0.84
CA GLU A 41 -5.16 -1.52 -0.18
C GLU A 41 -6.18 -0.52 -0.75
N ARG A 42 -6.69 0.41 0.07
CA ARG A 42 -7.53 1.53 -0.43
C ARG A 42 -6.75 2.55 -1.23
N SER A 43 -5.51 2.85 -0.84
CA SER A 43 -4.64 3.79 -1.58
C SER A 43 -4.01 3.15 -2.82
N GLU A 44 -3.94 1.82 -2.85
CA GLU A 44 -3.57 0.98 -3.98
C GLU A 44 -4.81 0.75 -4.88
N GLU A 45 -5.65 1.78 -5.03
CA GLU A 45 -6.60 1.91 -6.13
C GLU A 45 -5.80 1.84 -7.45
N VAL A 46 -5.67 0.61 -7.96
CA VAL A 46 -5.41 0.25 -9.36
C VAL A 46 -4.16 0.90 -9.96
N HIS A 47 -3.01 0.80 -9.29
CA HIS A 47 -1.74 1.00 -9.99
C HIS A 47 -1.42 -0.25 -10.81
N ASP A 48 -2.08 -0.42 -11.96
CA ASP A 48 -1.69 -1.41 -12.95
C ASP A 48 -0.41 -0.91 -13.66
N PRO A 49 0.78 -1.45 -13.32
CA PRO A 49 2.04 -0.99 -13.88
C PRO A 49 2.11 -1.24 -15.39
N GLU A 50 1.39 -2.25 -15.89
CA GLU A 50 1.31 -2.55 -17.31
C GLU A 50 0.51 -1.46 -18.04
N ALA A 51 -0.69 -1.12 -17.55
CA ALA A 51 -1.46 0.01 -18.09
C ALA A 51 -0.70 1.35 -17.99
N ALA A 52 0.05 1.57 -16.91
CA ALA A 52 0.92 2.74 -16.78
C ALA A 52 2.02 2.77 -17.84
N GLY A 53 2.64 1.61 -18.13
CA GLY A 53 3.63 1.45 -19.18
C GLY A 53 3.09 1.73 -20.58
N TYR A 54 1.91 1.19 -20.92
CA TYR A 54 1.25 1.46 -22.20
C TYR A 54 0.93 2.94 -22.37
N ALA A 55 0.42 3.59 -21.32
CA ALA A 55 0.12 5.02 -21.37
C ALA A 55 1.38 5.88 -21.54
N ALA A 56 2.48 5.53 -20.86
CA ALA A 56 3.77 6.20 -21.04
C ALA A 56 4.26 6.08 -22.49
N CYS A 57 4.17 4.89 -23.09
CA CYS A 57 4.54 4.65 -24.48
C CYS A 57 3.67 5.47 -25.47
N ALA A 58 2.36 5.51 -25.24
CA ALA A 58 1.44 6.32 -26.04
C ALA A 58 1.79 7.82 -25.98
N MET A 59 2.03 8.35 -24.78
CA MET A 59 2.43 9.76 -24.60
C MET A 59 3.75 10.08 -25.32
N GLU A 60 4.74 9.21 -25.21
CA GLU A 60 6.04 9.40 -25.87
C GLU A 60 5.91 9.35 -27.40
N THR A 61 5.04 8.50 -27.93
CA THR A 61 4.73 8.45 -29.36
C THR A 61 4.16 9.79 -29.84
N ILE A 62 3.22 10.37 -29.10
CA ILE A 62 2.65 11.69 -29.46
C ILE A 62 3.73 12.78 -29.41
N ARG A 63 4.56 12.80 -28.36
CA ARG A 63 5.69 13.74 -28.25
C ARG A 63 6.68 13.60 -29.41
N PHE A 64 7.00 12.37 -29.79
CA PHE A 64 7.87 12.09 -30.94
C PHE A 64 7.27 12.68 -32.22
N LEU A 65 5.99 12.44 -32.51
CA LEU A 65 5.32 12.99 -33.70
C LEU A 65 5.34 14.53 -33.71
N SER A 66 5.11 15.16 -32.56
CA SER A 66 5.24 16.61 -32.43
C SER A 66 6.67 17.11 -32.69
N SER A 67 7.69 16.38 -32.22
CA SER A 67 9.10 16.72 -32.52
C SER A 67 9.46 16.61 -34.01
N GLN A 68 8.73 15.77 -34.75
CA GLN A 68 8.85 15.66 -36.22
C GLN A 68 8.06 16.73 -36.98
N GLY A 69 7.43 17.67 -36.27
CA GLY A 69 6.69 18.80 -36.85
C GLY A 69 5.21 18.52 -37.11
N LEU A 70 4.64 17.43 -36.58
CA LEU A 70 3.20 17.18 -36.68
C LEU A 70 2.45 17.92 -35.56
N PRO A 71 1.56 18.88 -35.90
CA PRO A 71 0.79 19.59 -34.89
C PRO A 71 -0.26 18.67 -34.24
N PRO A 72 -0.75 19.00 -33.04
CA PRO A 72 -1.78 18.22 -32.34
C PRO A 72 -3.07 18.00 -33.16
N ASP A 73 -3.45 18.98 -33.98
CA ASP A 73 -4.64 18.91 -34.85
C ASP A 73 -4.45 18.05 -36.10
N HIS A 74 -3.22 17.55 -36.34
CA HIS A 74 -2.96 16.66 -37.47
C HIS A 74 -3.81 15.39 -37.35
N PRO A 75 -4.50 14.93 -38.41
CA PRO A 75 -5.48 13.83 -38.31
C PRO A 75 -4.89 12.54 -37.73
N ILE A 76 -3.62 12.25 -38.00
CA ILE A 76 -2.91 11.10 -37.41
C ILE A 76 -2.70 11.29 -35.90
N VAL A 77 -2.23 12.47 -35.47
CA VAL A 77 -1.93 12.76 -34.06
C VAL A 77 -3.22 12.75 -33.25
N LYS A 78 -4.26 13.39 -33.77
CA LYS A 78 -5.60 13.40 -33.19
C LYS A 78 -6.16 11.99 -33.04
N GLY A 79 -6.17 11.19 -34.12
CA GLY A 79 -6.69 9.83 -34.08
C GLY A 79 -5.91 8.89 -33.17
N LEU A 80 -4.60 9.08 -33.01
CA LEU A 80 -3.80 8.35 -32.04
C LEU A 80 -4.09 8.78 -30.60
N THR A 81 -4.27 10.08 -30.36
CA THR A 81 -4.61 10.62 -29.04
C THR A 81 -5.95 10.08 -28.56
N GLU A 82 -6.98 10.10 -29.43
CA GLU A 82 -8.30 9.56 -29.12
C GLU A 82 -8.22 8.06 -28.79
N LYS A 83 -7.55 7.26 -29.65
CA LYS A 83 -7.47 5.81 -29.47
C LYS A 83 -6.61 5.34 -28.30
N LEU A 84 -5.54 6.08 -27.96
CA LEU A 84 -4.56 5.64 -26.99
C LEU A 84 -4.75 6.27 -25.61
N LEU A 85 -5.41 7.43 -25.52
CA LEU A 85 -5.46 8.23 -24.29
C LEU A 85 -6.88 8.56 -23.80
N GLN A 86 -7.94 8.49 -24.63
CA GLN A 86 -9.30 8.86 -24.19
C GLN A 86 -10.12 7.71 -23.59
N ASP A 87 -9.78 6.43 -23.79
CA ASP A 87 -10.48 5.29 -23.18
C ASP A 87 -10.14 5.08 -21.68
N ARG A 88 -9.61 6.10 -20.98
CA ARG A 88 -9.15 5.99 -19.58
C ARG A 88 -9.96 6.82 -18.57
N GLU A 89 -11.13 7.33 -18.98
CA GLU A 89 -12.09 8.03 -18.10
C GLU A 89 -13.28 7.13 -17.68
#